data_AF-A0A3N9Y9X4-F1
#
_entry.id   AF-A0A3N9Y9X4-F1
#
_cell.length_a   1.000
_cell.length_b   1.000
_cell.length_c   1.000
_cell.angle_alpha   90.00
_cell.angle_beta   90.00
_cell.angle_gamma   90.00
#
_symmetry.space_group_name_H-M   'P 1'
#
loop_
_entity.id
_entity.type
_entity.pdbx_description
1 polymer ?
#
loop_
_entity_poly.entity_id
_entity_poly.type
_entity_poly.pdbx_seq_one_letter_code
_entity_poly.pdbx_strand_id
1 'polypeptide(L)'
;MTTLADLAELVRAPAALSVPGDVIAGAAAAGALSPRTPALAGASVLLYWAGMAANDWADRRLDAEERPERPIPSGRVSPAAAVGLAAGLTAAGVGLAAAVGPRRAGGRE
;
A
#
# COMPACT_ATOMS: atom_id res chain seq x y z
N MET A 1 10.47 -15.96 -14.21
CA MET A 1 10.55 -15.91 -12.73
C MET A 1 10.38 -14.46 -12.32
N THR A 2 9.46 -14.16 -11.42
CA THR A 2 9.22 -12.78 -10.94
C THR A 2 10.41 -12.28 -10.11
N THR A 3 10.90 -11.08 -10.38
CA THR A 3 12.03 -10.47 -9.66
C THR A 3 11.55 -9.41 -8.65
N LEU A 4 12.41 -9.00 -7.72
CA LEU A 4 12.11 -7.89 -6.80
C LEU A 4 11.91 -6.56 -7.55
N ALA A 5 12.57 -6.37 -8.69
CA ALA A 5 12.40 -5.19 -9.53
C ALA A 5 10.98 -5.14 -10.15
N ASP A 6 10.46 -6.30 -10.56
CA ASP A 6 9.09 -6.40 -11.10
C ASP A 6 8.04 -6.06 -10.03
N LEU A 7 8.28 -6.47 -8.77
CA LEU A 7 7.42 -6.12 -7.64
C LEU A 7 7.52 -4.63 -7.30
N ALA A 8 8.71 -4.03 -7.37
CA ALA A 8 8.93 -2.60 -7.12
C ALA A 8 8.28 -1.70 -8.18
N GLU A 9 8.32 -2.12 -9.45
CA GLU A 9 7.63 -1.48 -10.57
C GLU A 9 6.11 -1.54 -10.39
N LEU A 10 5.58 -2.71 -10.02
CA LEU A 10 4.15 -2.93 -9.77
C LEU A 10 3.59 -1.98 -8.69
N VAL A 11 4.31 -1.81 -7.58
CA VAL A 11 3.85 -0.94 -6.50
C VAL A 11 4.21 0.53 -6.70
N ARG A 12 4.83 0.87 -7.84
CA ARG A 12 5.40 2.20 -8.12
C ARG A 12 6.19 2.71 -6.91
N ALA A 13 7.15 1.89 -6.43
CA ALA A 13 7.87 2.11 -5.18
C ALA A 13 8.38 3.55 -4.95
N PRO A 14 8.90 4.29 -5.98
CA PRO A 14 9.32 5.68 -5.79
C PRO A 14 8.19 6.65 -5.43
N ALA A 15 6.97 6.42 -5.92
CA ALA A 15 5.82 7.28 -5.64
C ALA A 15 5.35 7.19 -4.18
N ALA A 16 5.70 6.10 -3.47
CA ALA A 16 5.39 5.96 -2.06
C ALA A 16 6.27 6.82 -1.14
N LEU A 17 7.29 7.50 -1.66
CA LEU A 17 8.14 8.41 -0.87
C LEU A 17 7.41 9.69 -0.43
N SER A 18 6.32 10.10 -1.10
CA SER A 18 5.51 11.26 -0.68
C SER A 18 4.55 10.92 0.47
N VAL A 19 4.12 9.67 0.55
CA VAL A 19 3.06 9.20 1.46
C VAL A 19 3.41 9.37 2.96
N PRO A 20 4.65 9.11 3.42
CA PRO A 20 5.05 9.43 4.79
C PRO A 20 4.94 10.92 5.12
N GLY A 21 5.22 11.79 4.14
CA GLY A 21 5.17 13.23 4.29
C GLY A 21 3.77 13.72 4.63
N ASP A 22 2.75 13.21 3.95
CA ASP A 22 1.35 13.57 4.17
C ASP A 22 0.86 13.19 5.57
N VAL A 23 1.26 12.00 6.06
CA VAL A 23 0.90 11.54 7.41
C VAL A 23 1.57 12.38 8.48
N ILE A 24 2.84 12.71 8.31
CA ILE A 24 3.59 13.54 9.26
C ILE A 24 3.04 14.98 9.24
N ALA A 25 2.80 15.54 8.07
CA ALA A 25 2.23 16.88 7.91
C ALA A 25 0.82 16.96 8.51
N GLY A 26 -0.03 15.97 8.25
CA GLY A 26 -1.36 15.86 8.85
C GLY A 26 -1.31 15.74 10.37
N ALA A 27 -0.42 14.90 10.91
CA ALA A 27 -0.22 14.77 12.35
C ALA A 27 0.32 16.06 12.99
N ALA A 28 1.22 16.78 12.31
CA ALA A 28 1.74 18.07 12.77
C ALA A 28 0.65 19.14 12.78
N ALA A 29 -0.12 19.27 11.68
CA ALA A 29 -1.22 20.21 11.57
C ALA A 29 -2.34 19.95 12.60
N ALA A 30 -2.57 18.68 12.94
CA ALA A 30 -3.53 18.27 13.97
C ALA A 30 -2.99 18.38 15.40
N GLY A 31 -1.72 18.77 15.61
CA GLY A 31 -1.08 18.76 16.92
C GLY A 31 -0.96 17.36 17.54
N ALA A 32 -1.04 16.31 16.73
CA ALA A 32 -1.15 14.91 17.12
C ALA A 32 0.15 14.11 16.89
N LEU A 33 1.28 14.81 16.66
CA LEU A 33 2.59 14.17 16.58
C LEU A 33 2.85 13.37 17.85
N SER A 34 3.19 12.10 17.66
CA SER A 34 3.45 11.16 18.74
C SER A 34 4.52 10.14 18.33
N PRO A 35 5.09 9.37 19.27
CA PRO A 35 5.98 8.25 18.96
C PRO A 35 5.35 7.18 18.05
N ARG A 36 4.03 7.19 17.87
CA ARG A 36 3.28 6.28 16.98
C ARG A 36 3.25 6.76 15.53
N THR A 37 3.55 8.04 15.27
CA THR A 37 3.49 8.66 13.94
C THR A 37 4.32 7.91 12.89
N PRO A 38 5.55 7.46 13.17
CA PRO A 38 6.32 6.68 12.20
C PRO A 38 5.64 5.36 11.82
N ALA A 39 5.01 4.67 12.77
CA ALA A 39 4.28 3.43 12.50
C ALA A 39 3.01 3.69 11.68
N LEU A 40 2.30 4.79 11.94
CA LEU A 40 1.16 5.22 11.12
C LEU A 40 1.58 5.62 9.70
N ALA A 41 2.73 6.27 9.55
CA ALA A 41 3.32 6.57 8.24
C ALA A 41 3.67 5.28 7.48
N GLY A 42 4.27 4.29 8.17
CA GLY A 42 4.52 2.96 7.61
C GLY A 42 3.25 2.23 7.19
N ALA A 43 2.19 2.30 8.00
CA ALA A 43 0.88 1.73 7.66
C ALA A 43 0.30 2.38 6.40
N SER A 44 0.42 3.70 6.26
CA SER A 44 -0.02 4.44 5.07
C SER A 44 0.72 3.99 3.80
N VAL A 45 2.04 3.81 3.88
CA VAL A 45 2.87 3.29 2.77
C VAL A 45 2.40 1.89 2.34
N LEU A 46 2.16 1.00 3.30
CA LEU A 46 1.68 -0.35 3.01
C LEU A 46 0.31 -0.33 2.30
N LEU A 47 -0.62 0.51 2.77
CA LEU A 47 -1.93 0.66 2.15
C LEU A 47 -1.85 1.30 0.76
N TYR A 48 -0.93 2.24 0.54
CA TYR A 48 -0.68 2.82 -0.77
C TYR A 48 -0.20 1.75 -1.77
N TRP A 49 0.81 0.95 -1.40
CA TRP A 49 1.29 -0.13 -2.25
C TRP A 49 0.24 -1.22 -2.48
N ALA A 50 -0.60 -1.50 -1.48
CA ALA A 50 -1.73 -2.40 -1.65
C ALA A 50 -2.71 -1.89 -2.71
N GLY A 51 -3.07 -0.61 -2.66
CA GLY A 51 -3.93 0.04 -3.65
C GLY A 51 -3.34 0.01 -5.06
N MET A 52 -2.03 0.25 -5.18
CA MET A 52 -1.33 0.16 -6.46
C MET A 52 -1.39 -1.25 -7.07
N ALA A 53 -1.08 -2.28 -6.27
CA ALA A 53 -1.16 -3.67 -6.72
C ALA A 53 -2.60 -4.10 -7.07
N ALA A 54 -3.59 -3.62 -6.31
CA ALA A 54 -5.01 -3.88 -6.57
C ALA A 54 -5.48 -3.21 -7.88
N ASN A 55 -5.07 -1.97 -8.14
CA ASN A 55 -5.38 -1.24 -9.37
C ASN A 55 -4.80 -1.97 -10.59
N ASP A 56 -3.51 -2.31 -10.57
CA ASP A 56 -2.88 -3.03 -11.68
C ASP A 56 -3.53 -4.40 -11.90
N TRP A 57 -3.94 -5.09 -10.82
CA TRP A 57 -4.70 -6.33 -10.95
C TRP A 57 -6.06 -6.11 -11.62
N ALA A 58 -6.81 -5.07 -11.24
CA ALA A 58 -8.11 -4.76 -11.82
C ALA A 58 -7.99 -4.37 -13.30
N ASP A 59 -6.99 -3.56 -13.64
CA ASP A 59 -6.76 -3.02 -14.99
C ASP A 59 -6.11 -4.03 -15.94
N ARG A 60 -5.66 -5.19 -15.45
CA ARG A 60 -4.88 -6.20 -16.21
C ARG A 60 -5.42 -6.58 -17.60
N ARG A 61 -6.73 -6.52 -17.82
CA ARG A 61 -7.33 -6.82 -19.13
C ARG A 61 -7.18 -5.65 -20.10
N LEU A 62 -7.46 -4.44 -19.62
CA LEU A 62 -7.30 -3.20 -20.38
C LEU A 62 -5.81 -2.97 -20.68
N ASP A 63 -4.95 -3.15 -19.67
CA ASP A 63 -3.50 -3.05 -19.83
C ASP A 63 -2.95 -4.07 -20.83
N ALA A 64 -3.58 -5.24 -21.00
CA ALA A 64 -3.14 -6.20 -22.00
C ALA A 64 -3.36 -5.72 -23.45
N GLU A 65 -4.34 -4.84 -23.65
CA GLU A 65 -4.67 -4.25 -24.95
C GLU A 65 -3.87 -2.96 -25.18
N GLU A 66 -3.78 -2.09 -24.16
CA GLU A 66 -3.19 -0.75 -24.30
C GLU A 66 -1.70 -0.69 -23.96
N ARG A 67 -1.22 -1.54 -23.03
CA ARG A 67 0.12 -1.46 -22.41
C ARG A 67 0.69 -2.85 -22.09
N PRO A 68 0.88 -3.73 -23.10
CA PRO A 68 1.24 -5.13 -22.89
C PRO A 68 2.58 -5.33 -22.15
N GLU A 69 3.43 -4.32 -22.10
CA GLU A 69 4.70 -4.30 -21.36
C GLU A 69 4.53 -4.29 -19.83
N ARG A 70 3.34 -3.96 -19.33
CA ARG A 70 3.08 -3.89 -17.88
C ARG A 70 3.28 -5.25 -17.19
N PRO A 71 3.63 -5.27 -15.89
CA PRO A 71 4.07 -6.50 -15.22
C PRO A 71 3.06 -7.67 -15.28
N ILE A 72 1.76 -7.40 -15.18
CA ILE A 72 0.73 -8.46 -15.19
C ILE A 72 0.46 -8.99 -16.61
N PRO A 73 0.14 -8.16 -17.62
CA PRO A 73 -0.06 -8.64 -18.99
C PRO A 73 1.18 -9.28 -19.62
N SER A 74 2.38 -8.74 -19.35
CA SER A 74 3.65 -9.30 -19.84
C SER A 74 4.00 -10.66 -19.21
N GLY A 75 3.25 -11.11 -18.19
CA GLY A 75 3.49 -12.36 -17.48
C GLY A 75 4.65 -12.32 -16.49
N ARG A 76 5.31 -11.17 -16.30
CA ARG A 76 6.36 -10.99 -15.28
C ARG A 76 5.81 -11.19 -13.86
N VAL A 77 4.57 -10.79 -13.63
CA VAL A 77 3.81 -10.99 -12.38
C VAL A 77 2.50 -11.72 -12.71
N SER A 78 2.23 -12.83 -12.03
CA SER A 78 0.94 -13.51 -12.22
C SER A 78 -0.21 -12.70 -11.57
N PRO A 79 -1.43 -12.74 -12.13
CA PRO A 79 -2.58 -12.08 -11.49
C PRO A 79 -2.82 -12.55 -10.05
N ALA A 80 -2.57 -13.85 -9.76
CA ALA A 80 -2.68 -14.39 -8.41
C ALA A 80 -1.64 -13.78 -7.45
N ALA A 81 -0.41 -13.55 -7.91
CA ALA A 81 0.62 -12.90 -7.10
C ALA A 81 0.27 -11.43 -6.81
N ALA A 82 -0.24 -10.69 -7.80
CA ALA A 82 -0.63 -9.29 -7.62
C ALA A 82 -1.77 -9.13 -6.59
N VAL A 83 -2.82 -9.95 -6.66
CA VAL A 83 -3.90 -9.90 -5.66
C VAL A 83 -3.45 -10.38 -4.27
N GLY A 84 -2.58 -11.39 -4.22
CA GLY A 84 -1.98 -11.86 -2.97
C GLY A 84 -1.12 -10.78 -2.30
N LEU A 85 -0.33 -10.05 -3.09
CA LEU A 85 0.46 -8.91 -2.62
C LEU A 85 -0.45 -7.79 -2.10
N ALA A 86 -1.48 -7.42 -2.85
CA ALA A 86 -2.45 -6.39 -2.44
C ALA A 86 -3.12 -6.77 -1.11
N ALA A 87 -3.58 -8.02 -0.96
CA ALA A 87 -4.19 -8.51 0.26
C ALA A 87 -3.20 -8.54 1.44
N GLY A 88 -1.98 -9.03 1.23
CA GLY A 88 -0.94 -9.09 2.27
C GLY A 88 -0.52 -7.72 2.77
N LEU A 89 -0.31 -6.77 1.85
CA LEU A 89 0.01 -5.38 2.18
C LEU A 89 -1.15 -4.69 2.91
N THR A 90 -2.39 -4.95 2.49
CA THR A 90 -3.59 -4.44 3.19
C THR A 90 -3.65 -4.95 4.62
N ALA A 91 -3.51 -6.26 4.82
CA ALA A 91 -3.53 -6.88 6.13
C ALA A 91 -2.41 -6.35 7.03
N ALA A 92 -1.20 -6.19 6.50
CA ALA A 92 -0.06 -5.63 7.22
C ALA A 92 -0.29 -4.15 7.60
N GLY A 93 -0.79 -3.33 6.67
CA GLY A 93 -1.08 -1.92 6.91
C GLY A 93 -2.17 -1.72 7.96
N VAL A 94 -3.29 -2.44 7.84
CA VAL A 94 -4.38 -2.41 8.83
C VAL A 94 -3.90 -2.96 10.18
N GLY A 95 -3.16 -4.07 10.18
CA GLY A 95 -2.63 -4.66 11.41
C GLY A 95 -1.68 -3.74 12.15
N LEU A 96 -0.77 -3.07 11.44
CA LEU A 96 0.15 -2.08 12.02
C LEU A 96 -0.62 -0.88 12.58
N ALA A 97 -1.58 -0.34 11.82
CA ALA A 97 -2.43 0.75 12.28
C ALA A 97 -3.27 0.37 13.52
N ALA A 98 -3.80 -0.85 13.56
CA ALA A 98 -4.56 -1.35 14.70
C ALA A 98 -3.69 -1.57 15.95
N ALA A 99 -2.44 -2.01 15.78
CA ALA A 99 -1.51 -2.24 16.87
C ALA A 99 -1.05 -0.95 17.56
N VAL A 100 -0.93 0.15 16.80
CA VAL A 100 -0.48 1.45 17.31
C VAL A 100 -1.61 2.45 17.52
N GLY A 101 -2.77 2.19 16.93
CA GLY A 101 -3.96 3.02 17.08
C GLY A 101 -4.43 3.05 18.53
N PRO A 102 -5.09 4.14 18.96
CA PRO A 102 -5.74 4.14 20.25
C PRO A 102 -6.77 3.00 20.26
N ARG A 103 -6.66 2.08 21.23
CA ARG A 103 -7.77 1.18 21.54
C ARG A 103 -8.94 2.09 21.87
N ARG A 104 -9.98 2.12 21.02
CA ARG A 104 -11.24 2.75 21.41
C ARG A 104 -11.61 2.10 22.74
N ALA A 105 -11.59 2.89 23.81
CA ALA A 105 -12.20 2.46 25.06
C ALA A 105 -13.65 2.14 24.70
N GLY A 106 -14.00 0.85 24.73
CA GLY A 106 -15.38 0.43 24.62
C GLY A 106 -16.11 0.92 25.87
N GLY A 107 -17.20 1.67 25.67
CA GLY A 107 -18.10 2.16 26.71
C GLY A 107 -17.56 3.39 27.44
N ARG A 108 -18.35 4.43 27.72
CA ARG A 108 -19.80 4.55 27.86
C ARG A 108 -20.21 5.99 27.52
N GLU A 109 -21.48 6.13 27.14
CA GLU A 109 -22.41 7.26 27.39
C GLU A 109 -21.84 8.68 27.53
#